data_AF-A0A7S1VA36-F1
#
_entry.id   AF-A0A7S1VA36-F1
#
_cell.length_a   1.000
_cell.length_b   1.000
_cell.length_c   1.000
_cell.angle_alpha   90.00
_cell.angle_beta   90.00
_cell.angle_gamma   90.00
#
_symmetry.space_group_name_H-M   'P 1'
#
loop_
_entity.id
_entity.type
_entity.pdbx_description
1 polymer ?
#
loop_
_entity_poly.entity_id
_entity_poly.type
_entity_poly.pdbx_seq_one_letter_code
_entity_poly.pdbx_strand_id
1 'polypeptide(L)'
;ASADPSVVISIKKGQFASANTMQHAAAKVRSVAGADSQVLLTDRGNMFGYGDLVVDMRNLVLMRGSNNLVVMDCTHAVQQPNMGSSTGGLRAMVPTVARGAVATGVRGLFFEVHDDPDHAKSDGPNSF
;
A
#
# COMPACT_ATOMS: atom_id res chain seq x y z
N ALA A 1 -0.04 -21.25 -1.55
CA ALA A 1 1.27 -20.99 -2.18
C ALA A 1 1.96 -19.87 -1.43
N SER A 2 3.30 -19.96 -1.31
CA SER A 2 4.24 -19.28 -0.37
C SER A 2 4.04 -19.61 1.12
N ALA A 3 4.62 -20.74 1.55
CA ALA A 3 4.88 -21.07 2.96
C ALA A 3 6.39 -21.28 3.20
N ASP A 4 7.23 -20.74 2.32
CA ASP A 4 8.68 -20.75 2.50
C ASP A 4 9.05 -19.64 3.47
N PRO A 5 9.61 -19.95 4.66
CA PRO A 5 9.99 -18.95 5.67
C PRO A 5 11.08 -17.98 5.19
N SER A 6 11.82 -18.33 4.12
CA SER A 6 12.85 -17.46 3.54
C SER A 6 12.29 -16.36 2.63
N VAL A 7 11.02 -16.46 2.25
CA VAL A 7 10.37 -15.49 1.36
C VAL A 7 9.65 -14.42 2.19
N VAL A 8 10.03 -13.18 1.95
CA VAL A 8 9.35 -12.01 2.52
C VAL A 8 8.01 -11.80 1.82
N ILE A 9 6.92 -11.72 2.58
CA ILE A 9 5.57 -11.55 2.04
C ILE A 9 5.09 -10.12 2.26
N SER A 10 4.79 -9.41 1.17
CA SER A 10 4.15 -8.08 1.22
C SER A 10 2.66 -8.18 0.90
N ILE A 11 1.82 -7.77 1.85
CA ILE A 11 0.36 -7.76 1.71
C ILE A 11 -0.09 -6.32 1.45
N LYS A 12 -0.66 -6.07 0.27
CA LYS A 12 -1.33 -4.80 -0.04
C LYS A 12 -2.67 -4.76 0.68
N LYS A 13 -2.90 -3.73 1.51
CA LYS A 13 -4.18 -3.53 2.19
C LYS A 13 -5.26 -3.28 1.15
N GLY A 14 -6.32 -4.09 1.20
CA GLY A 14 -7.51 -3.84 0.38
C GLY A 14 -8.10 -2.46 0.69
N GLN A 15 -8.59 -1.75 -0.33
CA GLN A 15 -9.11 -0.39 -0.15
C GLN A 15 -10.36 -0.34 0.76
N PHE A 16 -11.06 -1.47 0.91
CA PHE A 16 -12.18 -1.69 1.84
C PHE A 16 -11.74 -2.11 3.25
N ALA A 17 -10.48 -2.50 3.43
CA ALA A 17 -10.02 -3.11 4.68
C ALA A 17 -9.56 -2.06 5.69
N SER A 18 -9.81 -2.35 6.96
CA SER A 18 -9.27 -1.60 8.09
C SER A 18 -7.83 -2.02 8.39
N ALA A 19 -7.09 -1.18 9.12
CA ALA A 19 -5.76 -1.53 9.63
C ALA A 19 -5.77 -2.80 10.52
N ASN A 20 -6.79 -2.99 11.35
CA ASN A 20 -6.90 -4.15 12.23
C ASN A 20 -7.07 -5.45 11.42
N THR A 21 -7.82 -5.41 10.32
CA THR A 21 -7.98 -6.55 9.42
C THR A 21 -6.63 -7.06 8.89
N MET A 22 -5.69 -6.16 8.64
CA MET A 22 -4.36 -6.52 8.14
C MET A 22 -3.51 -7.28 9.16
N GLN A 23 -3.74 -7.07 10.47
CA GLN A 23 -3.06 -7.85 11.51
C GLN A 23 -3.47 -9.33 11.44
N HIS A 24 -4.73 -9.62 11.17
CA HIS A 24 -5.20 -11.00 10.97
C HIS A 24 -4.63 -11.63 9.70
N ALA A 25 -4.47 -10.86 8.62
CA ALA A 25 -3.81 -11.33 7.41
C ALA A 25 -2.34 -11.71 7.68
N ALA A 26 -1.61 -10.89 8.43
CA ALA A 26 -0.24 -11.20 8.84
C ALA A 26 -0.17 -12.44 9.75
N ALA A 27 -1.10 -12.57 10.70
CA ALA A 27 -1.17 -13.73 11.58
C ALA A 27 -1.40 -15.03 10.79
N LYS A 28 -2.24 -15.00 9.75
CA LYS A 28 -2.49 -16.15 8.87
C LYS A 28 -1.24 -16.56 8.08
N VAL A 29 -0.43 -15.60 7.65
CA VAL A 29 0.86 -15.92 7.01
C VAL A 29 1.78 -16.62 8.02
N ARG A 30 1.93 -16.04 9.21
CA ARG A 30 2.79 -16.61 10.27
C ARG A 30 2.33 -17.97 10.77
N SER A 31 1.02 -18.25 10.78
CA SER A 31 0.51 -19.57 11.20
C SER A 31 0.89 -20.70 10.24
N VAL A 32 1.28 -20.38 9.01
CA VAL A 32 1.67 -21.37 7.99
C VAL A 32 3.18 -21.34 7.70
N ALA A 33 3.79 -20.15 7.68
CA ALA A 33 5.21 -19.96 7.36
C ALA A 33 6.13 -19.85 8.59
N GLY A 34 5.58 -19.89 9.80
CA GLY A 34 6.32 -19.74 11.06
C GLY A 34 6.24 -18.35 11.68
N ALA A 35 6.38 -18.28 13.01
CA ALA A 35 6.22 -17.04 13.78
C ALA A 35 7.23 -15.94 13.39
N ASP A 36 8.42 -16.34 12.97
CA ASP A 36 9.52 -15.44 12.59
C ASP A 36 9.47 -15.01 11.11
N SER A 37 8.44 -15.43 10.36
CA SER A 37 8.28 -15.02 8.97
C SER A 37 8.10 -13.50 8.82
N GLN A 38 8.79 -12.95 7.84
CA GLN A 38 8.80 -11.52 7.57
C GLN A 38 7.57 -11.12 6.75
N VAL A 39 6.69 -10.31 7.35
CA VAL A 39 5.48 -9.80 6.72
C VAL A 39 5.51 -8.28 6.66
N LEU A 40 5.36 -7.74 5.45
CA LEU A 40 5.16 -6.32 5.20
C LEU A 40 3.68 -6.06 4.96
N LEU A 41 3.15 -5.03 5.61
CA LEU A 41 1.80 -4.53 5.39
C LEU A 41 1.90 -3.20 4.66
N THR A 42 1.36 -3.16 3.45
CA THR A 42 1.44 -1.97 2.60
C THR A 42 0.10 -1.25 2.57
N ASP A 43 0.06 -0.02 3.07
CA ASP A 43 -1.09 0.87 2.84
C ASP A 43 -1.04 1.43 1.42
N ARG A 44 -2.20 1.53 0.79
CA ARG A 44 -2.38 2.08 -0.56
C ARG A 44 -3.69 2.86 -0.70
N GLY A 45 -4.15 3.47 0.40
CA GLY A 45 -5.40 4.21 0.48
C GLY A 45 -6.60 3.36 0.91
N ASN A 46 -7.67 4.05 1.27
CA ASN A 46 -9.00 3.52 1.52
C ASN A 46 -9.99 4.15 0.55
N MET A 47 -11.02 3.41 0.14
CA MET A 47 -12.10 3.99 -0.68
C MET A 47 -12.75 5.15 0.03
N PHE A 48 -12.89 6.28 -0.67
CA PHE A 48 -13.53 7.48 -0.15
C PHE A 48 -14.60 7.95 -1.13
N GLY A 49 -15.81 7.39 -0.98
CA GLY A 49 -16.87 7.56 -1.97
C GLY A 49 -16.55 6.81 -3.26
N TYR A 50 -17.08 7.31 -4.38
CA TYR A 50 -16.86 6.72 -5.71
C TYR A 50 -15.74 7.45 -6.44
N GLY A 51 -14.79 6.68 -6.96
CA GLY A 51 -13.74 7.19 -7.85
C GLY A 51 -12.52 7.76 -7.16
N ASP A 52 -12.44 7.72 -5.83
CA ASP A 52 -11.33 8.32 -5.08
C ASP A 52 -10.86 7.48 -3.89
N LEU A 53 -9.63 7.77 -3.47
CA LEU A 53 -8.97 7.14 -2.33
C LEU A 53 -8.47 8.20 -1.35
N VAL A 54 -8.60 7.90 -0.06
CA VAL A 54 -8.00 8.72 1.01
C VAL A 54 -6.96 7.91 1.78
N VAL A 55 -5.85 8.56 2.13
CA VAL A 55 -4.83 7.98 3.02
C VAL A 55 -5.14 8.38 4.45
N ASP A 56 -5.63 7.43 5.24
CA ASP A 56 -5.71 7.59 6.68
C ASP A 56 -4.36 7.24 7.32
N MET A 57 -3.58 8.27 7.69
CA MET A 57 -2.26 8.09 8.30
C MET A 57 -2.30 7.29 9.61
N ARG A 58 -3.46 7.20 10.29
CA ARG A 58 -3.62 6.36 11.49
C ARG A 58 -3.44 4.88 11.15
N ASN A 59 -3.78 4.44 9.94
CA ASN A 59 -3.55 3.07 9.50
C ASN A 59 -2.07 2.69 9.58
N LEU A 60 -1.17 3.62 9.23
CA LEU A 60 0.27 3.38 9.24
C LEU A 60 0.82 3.12 10.66
N VAL A 61 0.14 3.65 11.68
CA VAL A 61 0.44 3.41 13.08
C VAL A 61 -0.22 2.11 13.55
N LEU A 62 -1.52 1.96 13.30
CA LEU A 62 -2.32 0.82 13.78
C LEU A 62 -1.89 -0.52 13.16
N MET A 63 -1.39 -0.53 11.93
CA MET A 63 -0.91 -1.76 11.27
C MET A 63 0.40 -2.30 11.86
N ARG A 64 1.22 -1.47 12.54
CA ARG A 64 2.53 -1.90 13.07
C ARG A 64 2.40 -3.07 14.02
N GLY A 65 1.35 -3.08 14.84
CA GLY A 65 1.05 -4.18 15.77
C GLY A 65 2.30 -4.63 16.54
N SER A 66 2.40 -5.93 16.81
CA SER A 66 3.50 -6.51 17.57
C SER A 66 4.77 -6.81 16.76
N ASN A 67 4.73 -6.91 15.43
CA ASN A 67 5.92 -7.19 14.61
C ASN A 67 5.75 -6.95 13.10
N ASN A 68 4.86 -6.07 12.65
CA ASN A 68 4.65 -5.84 11.22
C ASN A 68 5.50 -4.68 10.72
N LEU A 69 6.17 -4.89 9.59
CA LEU A 69 6.80 -3.81 8.85
C LEU A 69 5.74 -3.11 8.01
N VAL A 70 5.58 -1.81 8.19
CA VAL A 70 4.56 -1.03 7.46
C VAL A 70 5.21 -0.23 6.34
N VAL A 71 4.68 -0.36 5.14
CA VAL A 71 5.09 0.36 3.93
C VAL A 71 3.95 1.24 3.44
N MET A 72 4.27 2.39 2.87
CA MET A 72 3.31 3.22 2.15
C MET A 72 3.52 3.09 0.64
N ASP A 73 2.50 2.67 -0.09
CA ASP A 73 2.43 2.72 -1.55
C ASP A 73 1.97 4.12 -1.97
N CYS A 74 2.90 4.97 -2.34
CA CYS A 74 2.63 6.38 -2.59
C CYS A 74 2.03 6.63 -3.97
N THR A 75 2.33 5.78 -4.96
CA THR A 75 1.79 5.92 -6.31
C THR A 75 0.33 5.49 -6.36
N HIS A 76 -0.01 4.32 -5.82
CA HIS A 76 -1.40 3.87 -5.90
C HIS A 76 -2.33 4.51 -4.88
N ALA A 77 -1.80 5.07 -3.81
CA ALA A 77 -2.62 5.82 -2.86
C ALA A 77 -3.24 7.09 -3.43
N VAL A 78 -2.74 7.57 -4.57
CA VAL A 78 -3.29 8.73 -5.30
C VAL A 78 -4.01 8.31 -6.59
N GLN A 79 -4.27 7.02 -6.76
CA GLN A 79 -5.04 6.50 -7.88
C GLN A 79 -6.50 6.93 -7.75
N GLN A 80 -7.14 7.19 -8.89
CA GLN A 80 -8.58 7.46 -8.98
C GLN A 80 -9.26 6.28 -9.70
N PRO A 81 -9.83 5.32 -8.95
CA PRO A 81 -10.44 4.13 -9.53
C PRO A 81 -11.65 4.43 -10.41
N ASN A 82 -11.98 3.53 -11.34
CA ASN A 82 -13.27 3.53 -12.05
C ASN A 82 -13.62 4.84 -12.80
N MET A 83 -12.64 5.51 -13.40
CA MET A 83 -12.84 6.73 -14.19
C MET A 83 -13.31 6.47 -15.64
N GLY A 84 -14.07 5.38 -15.85
CA GLY A 84 -14.49 4.90 -17.18
C GLY A 84 -13.70 3.66 -17.61
N SER A 85 -13.01 3.73 -18.75
CA SER A 85 -12.24 2.61 -19.31
C SER A 85 -10.83 2.44 -18.72
N SER A 86 -10.40 3.35 -17.84
CA SER A 86 -9.08 3.33 -17.20
C SER A 86 -9.11 3.93 -15.79
N THR A 87 -8.03 3.69 -15.05
CA THR A 87 -7.73 4.33 -13.77
C THR A 87 -7.04 5.66 -13.99
N GLY A 88 -7.53 6.71 -13.31
CA GLY A 88 -6.87 8.01 -13.25
C GLY A 88 -5.85 8.08 -12.10
N GLY A 89 -5.28 9.26 -11.87
CA GLY A 89 -4.33 9.45 -10.79
C GLY A 89 -3.94 10.91 -10.57
N LEU A 90 -3.57 11.22 -9.33
CA LEU A 90 -3.06 12.53 -8.93
C LEU A 90 -1.54 12.46 -8.71
N ARG A 91 -0.77 12.17 -9.78
CA ARG A 91 0.72 12.08 -9.75
C ARG A 91 1.41 13.19 -8.95
N ALA A 92 0.93 14.43 -9.07
CA ALA A 92 1.48 15.58 -8.34
C ALA A 92 1.38 15.46 -6.80
N MET A 93 0.47 14.62 -6.28
CA MET A 93 0.26 14.38 -4.85
C MET A 93 1.15 13.28 -4.29
N VAL A 94 1.81 12.47 -5.12
CA VAL A 94 2.71 11.39 -4.66
C VAL A 94 3.78 11.89 -3.67
N PRO A 95 4.48 13.03 -3.89
CA PRO A 95 5.46 13.55 -2.93
C PRO A 95 4.83 13.94 -1.59
N THR A 96 3.60 14.44 -1.60
CA THR A 96 2.88 14.84 -0.39
C THR A 96 2.55 13.62 0.46
N VAL A 97 2.03 12.56 -0.16
CA VAL A 97 1.75 11.29 0.51
C VAL A 97 3.05 10.68 1.06
N ALA A 98 4.12 10.67 0.26
CA ALA A 98 5.41 10.14 0.68
C ALA A 98 5.96 10.86 1.92
N ARG A 99 5.98 12.20 1.92
CA ARG A 99 6.43 12.99 3.07
C ARG A 99 5.58 12.73 4.31
N GLY A 100 4.26 12.67 4.17
CA GLY A 100 3.34 12.37 5.27
C GLY A 100 3.59 10.98 5.87
N ALA A 101 3.82 9.97 5.03
CA ALA A 101 4.14 8.62 5.46
C ALA A 101 5.48 8.55 6.21
N VAL A 102 6.53 9.21 5.68
CA VAL A 102 7.84 9.29 6.35
C VAL A 102 7.71 9.97 7.70
N ALA A 103 7.01 11.10 7.78
CA ALA A 103 6.77 11.81 9.04
C ALA A 103 6.00 10.95 10.06
N THR A 104 5.11 10.09 9.59
CA THR A 104 4.39 9.12 10.43
C THR A 104 5.29 7.99 10.93
N GLY A 105 6.42 7.72 10.26
CA GLY A 105 7.43 6.75 10.67
C GLY A 105 7.29 5.36 10.04
N VAL A 106 6.87 5.27 8.78
CA VAL A 106 6.85 4.00 8.02
C VAL A 106 8.25 3.41 7.85
N ARG A 107 8.33 2.09 7.62
CA ARG A 107 9.59 1.37 7.41
C ARG A 107 10.04 1.31 5.95
N GLY A 108 9.17 1.70 5.03
CA GLY A 108 9.51 1.81 3.63
C GLY A 108 8.45 2.59 2.86
N LEU A 109 8.83 2.98 1.66
CA LEU A 109 7.95 3.56 0.66
C LEU A 109 7.98 2.66 -0.57
N PHE A 110 6.85 2.58 -1.27
CA PHE A 110 6.73 1.92 -2.55
C PHE A 110 6.33 2.96 -3.60
N PHE A 111 7.02 2.92 -4.74
CA PHE A 111 6.77 3.78 -5.89
C PHE A 111 6.86 2.95 -7.18
N GLU A 112 6.01 3.29 -8.14
CA GLU A 112 6.18 2.92 -9.54
C GLU A 112 6.66 4.13 -10.33
N VAL A 113 7.63 3.88 -11.21
CA VAL A 113 8.30 4.91 -12.00
C VAL A 113 8.41 4.43 -13.45
N HIS A 114 8.36 5.37 -14.38
CA HIS A 114 8.48 5.19 -15.81
C HIS A 114 9.12 6.44 -16.43
N ASP A 115 10.06 6.27 -17.35
CA ASP A 115 10.75 7.42 -17.97
C ASP A 115 9.81 8.37 -18.72
N ASP A 116 8.66 7.84 -19.16
CA ASP A 116 7.58 8.57 -19.82
C ASP A 116 6.20 8.08 -19.33
N PRO A 117 5.70 8.55 -18.17
CA PRO A 117 4.50 8.00 -17.56
C PRO A 117 3.25 8.16 -18.43
N ASP A 118 3.23 9.15 -19.32
CA ASP A 118 2.10 9.43 -20.19
C ASP A 118 1.93 8.32 -21.27
N HIS A 119 3.01 7.56 -21.54
CA HIS A 119 3.00 6.39 -22.43
C HIS A 119 3.16 5.04 -21.70
N ALA A 120 3.05 5.03 -20.36
CA ALA A 120 3.08 3.80 -19.60
C ALA A 120 1.87 2.90 -19.94
N LYS A 121 2.11 1.59 -20.05
CA LYS A 121 1.05 0.61 -20.41
C LYS A 121 0.02 0.37 -19.29
N SER A 122 0.35 0.76 -18.06
CA SER A 122 -0.52 0.71 -16.88
C SER A 122 -0.09 1.81 -15.91
N ASP A 123 -1.04 2.32 -15.14
CA ASP A 123 -0.81 3.20 -13.97
C ASP A 123 0.04 4.46 -14.26
N GLY A 124 0.15 4.87 -15.52
CA GLY A 124 0.81 6.09 -15.95
C GLY A 124 0.34 7.36 -15.23
N PRO A 125 -0.99 7.58 -15.06
CA PRO A 125 -1.52 8.75 -14.37
C PRO A 125 -1.07 8.91 -12.91
N ASN A 126 -0.55 7.86 -12.29
CA ASN A 126 -0.07 7.86 -10.90
C ASN A 126 1.38 7.39 -10.74
N SER A 127 2.13 7.23 -11.84
CA SER A 127 3.55 6.86 -11.86
C SER A 127 4.44 8.08 -12.04
N PHE A 128 5.69 8.01 -11.57
CA PHE A 128 6.70 9.05 -11.76
C PHE A 128 7.52 8.90 -13.02
#